data_AF-J1BA38-F1
#
_entry.id   AF-J1BA38-F1
#
_cell.length_a   1.000
_cell.length_b   1.000
_cell.length_c   1.000
_cell.angle_alpha   90.00
_cell.angle_beta   90.00
_cell.angle_gamma   90.00
#
_symmetry.space_group_name_H-M   'P 1'
#
loop_
_entity.id
_entity.type
_entity.pdbx_description
1 polymer ?
#
loop_
_entity_poly.entity_id
_entity_poly.type
_entity_poly.pdbx_seq_one_letter_code
_entity_poly.pdbx_strand_id
1 'polypeptide(L)'
;MAELGFSTYVFIERIAANAAALHPFPEHNVALVRDALADAGFEITLLGPNAPKVGEGVYFQPEPFGDEVIGLLADALTLRGIGAYGYALVDSSLGGELADIALFMRVGDVFPRHGRRILMTRMYIHRTPTGAGNKAVTWAFGSPADLEEANQLLSEKFDTEPVSDPRGMAAIEIRHPEFAAGTAEPMILLDDIFQVLGAAGFEGITMCNDPGNPRARG
;
A
#
# COMPACT_ATOMS: atom_id res chain seq x y z
N MET A 1 5.27 26.13 14.18
CA MET A 1 6.21 25.04 13.83
C MET A 1 6.00 24.74 12.36
N ALA A 2 7.07 24.61 11.56
CA ALA A 2 6.91 24.19 10.18
C ALA A 2 6.36 22.76 10.18
N GLU A 3 5.29 22.53 9.45
CA GLU A 3 4.75 21.19 9.25
C GLU A 3 5.78 20.41 8.42
N LEU A 4 6.41 19.40 9.00
CA LEU A 4 7.36 18.55 8.27
C LEU A 4 6.57 17.68 7.28
N GLY A 5 7.08 17.50 6.07
CA GLY A 5 6.47 16.64 5.05
C GLY A 5 5.70 17.41 3.96
N PHE A 6 4.86 16.69 3.22
CA PHE A 6 4.13 17.18 2.05
C PHE A 6 2.63 17.35 2.37
N SER A 7 1.90 18.12 1.57
CA SER A 7 0.43 18.21 1.71
C SER A 7 -0.31 17.05 1.05
N THR A 8 0.37 16.32 0.16
CA THR A 8 -0.17 15.19 -0.60
C THR A 8 0.86 14.07 -0.57
N TYR A 9 0.38 12.86 -0.35
CA TYR A 9 1.16 11.64 -0.45
C TYR A 9 0.57 10.71 -1.49
N VAL A 10 1.40 9.88 -2.12
CA VAL A 10 0.96 8.89 -3.11
C VAL A 10 1.66 7.57 -2.83
N PHE A 11 0.86 6.52 -2.71
CA PHE A 11 1.35 5.14 -2.64
C PHE A 11 1.18 4.48 -4.01
N ILE A 12 2.25 3.94 -4.56
CA ILE A 12 2.25 3.33 -5.88
C ILE A 12 2.43 1.83 -5.73
N GLU A 13 1.43 1.06 -6.17
CA GLU A 13 1.40 -0.40 -6.07
C GLU A 13 1.40 -1.02 -7.47
N ARG A 14 2.22 -2.06 -7.68
CA ARG A 14 2.10 -2.91 -8.87
C ARG A 14 0.80 -3.71 -8.84
N ILE A 15 -0.05 -3.53 -9.84
CA ILE A 15 -1.32 -4.27 -9.96
C ILE A 15 -1.31 -5.28 -11.12
N ALA A 16 -0.37 -5.15 -12.07
CA ALA A 16 -0.13 -6.11 -13.15
C ALA A 16 1.32 -6.02 -13.65
N ALA A 17 1.70 -6.90 -14.58
CA ALA A 17 3.03 -6.87 -15.21
C ALA A 17 3.32 -5.56 -15.95
N ASN A 18 2.28 -4.87 -16.42
CA ASN A 18 2.35 -3.63 -17.21
C ASN A 18 1.44 -2.51 -16.66
N ALA A 19 1.05 -2.59 -15.39
CA ALA A 19 0.22 -1.57 -14.76
C ALA A 19 0.55 -1.35 -13.28
N ALA A 20 0.49 -0.09 -12.86
CA ALA A 20 0.63 0.33 -11.47
C ALA A 20 -0.54 1.25 -11.06
N ALA A 21 -1.10 1.01 -9.88
CA ALA A 21 -2.08 1.88 -9.26
C ALA A 21 -1.38 2.97 -8.45
N LEU A 22 -1.98 4.16 -8.43
CA LEU A 22 -1.53 5.32 -7.66
C LEU A 22 -2.66 5.70 -6.71
N HIS A 23 -2.38 5.61 -5.41
CA HIS A 23 -3.33 5.87 -4.33
C HIS A 23 -2.95 7.19 -3.65
N PRO A 24 -3.53 8.34 -4.07
CA PRO A 24 -3.27 9.62 -3.45
C PRO A 24 -3.99 9.76 -2.10
N PHE A 25 -3.32 10.42 -1.17
CA PHE A 25 -3.91 10.91 0.06
C PHE A 25 -3.54 12.39 0.27
N PRO A 26 -4.53 13.29 0.43
CA PRO A 26 -5.96 13.05 0.29
C PRO A 26 -6.38 12.64 -1.14
N GLU A 27 -7.39 11.78 -1.23
CA GLU A 27 -7.88 11.18 -2.49
C GLU A 27 -8.38 12.20 -3.53
N HIS A 28 -8.76 13.41 -3.09
CA HIS A 28 -9.20 14.49 -3.98
C HIS A 28 -8.06 15.16 -4.75
N ASN A 29 -6.80 14.83 -4.45
CA ASN A 29 -5.63 15.37 -5.13
C ASN A 29 -5.20 14.55 -6.35
N VAL A 30 -6.01 13.59 -6.82
CA VAL A 30 -5.66 12.73 -7.95
C VAL A 30 -5.38 13.51 -9.25
N ALA A 31 -6.05 14.64 -9.48
CA ALA A 31 -5.76 15.51 -10.64
C ALA A 31 -4.37 16.16 -10.54
N LEU A 32 -3.97 16.61 -9.35
CA LEU A 32 -2.63 17.14 -9.09
C LEU A 32 -1.55 16.08 -9.37
N VAL A 33 -1.79 14.83 -8.97
CA VAL A 33 -0.88 13.71 -9.23
C VAL A 33 -0.74 13.45 -10.72
N ARG A 34 -1.85 13.45 -11.47
CA ARG A 34 -1.81 13.31 -12.94
C ARG A 34 -0.99 14.40 -13.58
N ASP A 35 -1.26 15.66 -13.23
CA ASP A 35 -0.59 16.80 -13.86
C ASP A 35 0.92 16.80 -13.55
N ALA A 36 1.30 16.46 -12.31
CA ALA A 36 2.70 16.32 -11.92
C ALA A 36 3.43 15.19 -12.69
N LEU A 37 2.76 14.06 -12.94
CA LEU A 37 3.34 12.97 -13.72
C LEU A 37 3.39 13.29 -15.22
N ALA A 38 2.38 13.97 -15.77
CA ALA A 38 2.40 14.43 -17.16
C ALA A 38 3.58 15.39 -17.41
N ASP A 39 3.85 16.30 -16.47
CA ASP A 39 5.04 17.17 -16.47
C ASP A 39 6.37 16.40 -16.39
N ALA A 40 6.34 15.13 -16.00
CA ALA A 40 7.47 14.21 -15.97
C ALA A 40 7.53 13.27 -17.20
N GLY A 41 6.57 13.36 -18.12
CA GLY A 41 6.44 12.47 -19.26
C GLY A 41 5.75 11.13 -18.95
N PHE A 42 5.06 11.03 -17.80
CA PHE A 42 4.28 9.86 -17.41
C PHE A 42 2.78 10.17 -17.50
N GLU A 43 2.12 9.59 -18.49
CA GLU A 43 0.66 9.70 -18.61
C GLU A 43 -0.03 8.65 -17.75
N ILE A 44 -0.99 9.07 -16.91
CA ILE A 44 -1.84 8.19 -16.12
C ILE A 44 -3.31 8.39 -16.47
N THR A 45 -4.10 7.33 -16.33
CA THR A 45 -5.55 7.38 -16.43
C THR A 45 -6.16 7.48 -15.04
N LEU A 46 -7.20 8.30 -14.87
CA LEU A 46 -7.93 8.37 -13.61
C LEU A 46 -9.07 7.35 -13.60
N LEU A 47 -9.19 6.56 -12.53
CA LEU A 47 -10.23 5.56 -12.39
C LEU A 47 -11.57 6.20 -11.99
N GLY A 48 -12.50 6.26 -12.94
CA GLY A 48 -13.86 6.76 -12.71
C GLY A 48 -14.40 7.53 -13.91
N PRO A 49 -15.70 7.87 -13.92
CA PRO A 49 -16.29 8.62 -15.03
C PRO A 49 -15.74 10.06 -15.09
N ASN A 50 -15.39 10.51 -16.30
CA ASN A 50 -15.12 11.92 -16.64
C ASN A 50 -14.13 12.68 -15.73
N ALA A 51 -12.93 12.13 -15.51
CA ALA A 51 -11.89 12.74 -14.66
C ALA A 51 -12.40 13.01 -13.23
N PRO A 52 -12.54 11.95 -12.41
CA PRO A 52 -13.18 12.03 -11.12
C PRO A 52 -12.46 13.00 -10.19
N LYS A 53 -13.24 13.71 -9.35
CA LYS A 53 -12.72 14.65 -8.34
C LYS A 53 -11.98 13.96 -7.20
N VAL A 54 -12.14 12.65 -7.08
CA VAL A 54 -11.64 11.78 -6.02
C VAL A 54 -11.31 10.44 -6.64
N GLY A 55 -10.20 9.82 -6.26
CA GLY A 55 -9.96 8.42 -6.57
C GLY A 55 -8.50 8.12 -6.88
N GLU A 56 -8.30 7.11 -7.70
CA GLU A 56 -7.00 6.51 -7.98
C GLU A 56 -6.54 6.79 -9.40
N GLY A 57 -5.23 6.86 -9.58
CA GLY A 57 -4.58 6.87 -10.88
C GLY A 57 -4.13 5.47 -11.29
N VAL A 58 -4.06 5.20 -12.59
CA VAL A 58 -3.42 4.01 -13.14
C VAL A 58 -2.41 4.43 -14.19
N TYR A 59 -1.16 4.04 -13.96
CA TYR A 59 -0.13 4.05 -14.97
C TYR A 59 -0.16 2.72 -15.74
N PHE A 60 -0.14 2.80 -17.06
CA PHE A 60 -0.21 1.64 -17.94
C PHE A 60 0.77 1.80 -19.11
N GLN A 61 1.42 0.69 -19.48
CA GLN A 61 2.16 0.57 -20.73
C GLN A 61 1.67 -0.67 -21.51
N PRO A 62 1.76 -0.69 -22.85
CA PRO A 62 1.41 -1.87 -23.62
C PRO A 62 2.30 -3.07 -23.26
N GLU A 63 3.59 -2.85 -23.08
CA GLU A 63 4.57 -3.86 -22.70
C GLU A 63 4.75 -3.96 -21.17
N PRO A 64 5.11 -5.15 -20.64
CA PRO A 64 5.53 -5.30 -19.24
C PRO A 64 6.70 -4.39 -18.88
N PHE A 65 6.68 -3.85 -17.65
CA PHE A 65 7.75 -3.02 -17.12
C PHE A 65 8.28 -3.55 -15.79
N GLY A 66 9.58 -3.38 -15.55
CA GLY A 66 10.22 -3.75 -14.30
C GLY A 66 9.97 -2.73 -13.19
N ASP A 67 10.41 -3.05 -11.98
CA ASP A 67 10.15 -2.25 -10.79
C ASP A 67 10.81 -0.87 -10.81
N GLU A 68 11.80 -0.68 -11.68
CA GLU A 68 12.43 0.62 -11.95
C GLU A 68 11.40 1.67 -12.38
N VAL A 69 10.37 1.29 -13.13
CA VAL A 69 9.34 2.23 -13.58
C VAL A 69 8.49 2.72 -12.40
N ILE A 70 8.17 1.85 -11.44
CA ILE A 70 7.46 2.24 -10.22
C ILE A 70 8.32 3.21 -9.40
N GLY A 71 9.63 2.96 -9.31
CA GLY A 71 10.58 3.87 -8.68
C GLY A 71 10.63 5.23 -9.36
N LEU A 72 10.69 5.27 -10.70
CA LEU A 72 10.69 6.52 -11.47
C LEU A 72 9.40 7.33 -11.29
N LEU A 73 8.23 6.68 -11.20
CA LEU A 73 6.97 7.36 -10.90
C LEU A 73 7.00 8.00 -9.50
N ALA A 74 7.50 7.28 -8.49
CA ALA A 74 7.62 7.81 -7.14
C ALA A 74 8.61 8.99 -7.08
N ASP A 75 9.78 8.85 -7.70
CA ASP A 75 10.79 9.90 -7.73
C ASP A 75 10.29 11.14 -8.45
N ALA A 76 9.58 10.97 -9.57
CA ALA A 76 9.00 12.07 -10.34
C ALA A 76 8.01 12.91 -9.53
N LEU A 77 7.18 12.26 -8.70
CA LEU A 77 6.24 12.92 -7.80
C LEU A 77 6.95 13.63 -6.66
N THR A 78 7.92 12.97 -6.00
CA THR A 78 8.67 13.58 -4.89
C THR A 78 9.45 14.81 -5.32
N LEU A 79 10.10 14.76 -6.49
CA LEU A 79 10.81 15.91 -7.06
C LEU A 79 9.88 17.10 -7.40
N ARG A 80 8.57 16.85 -7.50
CA ARG A 80 7.53 17.87 -7.77
C ARG A 80 6.73 18.26 -6.53
N GLY A 81 7.19 17.90 -5.34
CA GLY A 81 6.58 18.32 -4.09
C GLY A 81 5.41 17.45 -3.62
N ILE A 82 5.33 16.20 -4.07
CA ILE A 82 4.32 15.23 -3.63
C ILE A 82 5.04 14.05 -2.99
N GLY A 83 4.78 13.74 -1.72
CA GLY A 83 5.49 12.66 -1.03
C GLY A 83 5.09 11.30 -1.58
N ALA A 84 5.94 10.63 -2.35
CA ALA A 84 5.58 9.38 -2.98
C ALA A 84 6.40 8.19 -2.47
N TYR A 85 5.73 7.04 -2.41
CA TYR A 85 6.32 5.76 -2.03
C TYR A 85 5.92 4.70 -3.05
N GLY A 86 6.90 4.20 -3.80
CA GLY A 86 6.72 3.08 -4.72
C GLY A 86 6.99 1.75 -4.04
N TYR A 87 6.12 0.77 -4.25
CA TYR A 87 6.26 -0.57 -3.69
C TYR A 87 6.13 -1.63 -4.77
N ALA A 88 7.15 -2.50 -4.84
CA ALA A 88 7.20 -3.64 -5.72
C ALA A 88 6.92 -4.94 -4.96
N LEU A 89 6.10 -5.79 -5.55
CA LEU A 89 5.85 -7.16 -5.11
C LEU A 89 6.98 -8.07 -5.59
N VAL A 90 7.74 -8.65 -4.66
CA VAL A 90 8.91 -9.48 -4.95
C VAL A 90 8.56 -10.94 -5.15
N ASP A 91 7.42 -11.39 -4.61
CA ASP A 91 6.99 -12.78 -4.74
C ASP A 91 5.48 -12.87 -4.98
N SER A 92 5.11 -13.30 -6.18
CA SER A 92 3.73 -13.62 -6.52
C SER A 92 3.69 -14.98 -7.20
N SER A 93 3.67 -16.05 -6.42
CA SER A 93 3.01 -17.27 -6.88
C SER A 93 1.50 -17.01 -6.84
N LEU A 94 0.95 -16.39 -7.90
CA LEU A 94 -0.51 -16.33 -8.15
C LEU A 94 -1.13 -17.73 -8.40
N GLY A 95 -0.46 -18.81 -7.99
CA GLY A 95 -0.88 -20.20 -8.09
C GLY A 95 0.06 -21.14 -7.36
N GLY A 96 -0.16 -21.33 -6.07
CA GLY A 96 0.48 -22.39 -5.25
C GLY A 96 0.77 -21.89 -3.84
N GLU A 97 0.16 -22.53 -2.84
CA GLU A 97 0.25 -22.30 -1.38
C GLU A 97 0.68 -20.89 -0.91
N LEU A 98 -0.20 -20.17 -0.21
CA LEU A 98 0.07 -18.87 0.43
C LEU A 98 1.11 -18.90 1.57
N ALA A 99 2.15 -19.72 1.49
CA ALA A 99 3.38 -19.47 2.21
C ALA A 99 4.10 -18.22 1.65
N ASP A 100 3.87 -17.85 0.39
CA ASP A 100 4.54 -16.74 -0.31
C ASP A 100 3.68 -15.46 -0.33
N ILE A 101 3.39 -14.90 0.84
CA ILE A 101 2.68 -13.64 0.91
C ILE A 101 3.63 -12.51 0.50
N ALA A 102 3.54 -12.11 -0.76
CA ALA A 102 3.80 -10.76 -1.26
C ALA A 102 4.82 -9.95 -0.44
N LEU A 103 6.11 -10.27 -0.55
CA LEU A 103 7.14 -9.41 0.03
C LEU A 103 7.16 -8.10 -0.74
N PHE A 104 6.94 -6.98 -0.03
CA PHE A 104 7.04 -5.66 -0.64
C PHE A 104 8.41 -5.05 -0.40
N MET A 105 9.01 -4.54 -1.47
CA MET A 105 10.19 -3.68 -1.39
C MET A 105 9.86 -2.28 -1.86
N ARG A 106 10.37 -1.29 -1.13
CA ARG A 106 10.30 0.11 -1.55
C ARG A 106 11.25 0.34 -2.72
N VAL A 107 10.75 0.97 -3.77
CA VAL A 107 11.48 1.33 -4.99
C VAL A 107 11.50 2.84 -5.19
N GLY A 108 12.43 3.32 -6.02
CA GLY A 108 12.75 4.74 -6.16
C GLY A 108 13.83 5.18 -5.17
N ASP A 109 14.47 6.30 -5.47
CA ASP A 109 15.60 6.87 -4.73
C ASP A 109 15.26 8.14 -3.96
N VAL A 110 14.23 8.85 -4.39
CA VAL A 110 13.82 10.16 -3.88
C VAL A 110 12.47 9.98 -3.18
N PHE A 111 12.51 9.65 -1.89
CA PHE A 111 11.32 9.51 -1.06
C PHE A 111 11.45 10.22 0.30
N PRO A 112 10.33 10.69 0.89
CA PRO A 112 10.35 11.36 2.19
C PRO A 112 10.74 10.41 3.33
N ARG A 113 11.73 10.82 4.13
CA ARG A 113 12.21 10.05 5.32
C ARG A 113 11.37 10.27 6.56
N HIS A 114 10.80 11.46 6.66
CA HIS A 114 9.82 11.86 7.65
C HIS A 114 8.55 12.22 6.91
N GLY A 115 7.46 11.55 7.23
CA GLY A 115 6.14 11.88 6.72
C GLY A 115 5.33 12.66 7.74
N ARG A 116 4.01 12.60 7.60
CA ARG A 116 3.02 13.28 8.44
C ARG A 116 2.13 12.26 9.15
N ARG A 117 2.67 11.10 9.53
CA ARG A 117 1.89 9.96 10.02
C ARG A 117 0.82 9.52 9.02
N ILE A 118 1.17 9.57 7.74
CA ILE A 118 0.29 9.12 6.65
C ILE A 118 0.80 7.75 6.20
N LEU A 119 -0.05 6.73 6.37
CA LEU A 119 0.24 5.35 5.98
C LEU A 119 -0.80 4.83 4.99
N MET A 120 -0.38 3.91 4.13
CA MET A 120 -1.31 3.04 3.42
C MET A 120 -1.28 1.66 4.07
N THR A 121 -2.44 1.13 4.45
CA THR A 121 -2.62 -0.24 4.90
C THR A 121 -3.36 -1.06 3.85
N ARG A 122 -2.86 -2.25 3.55
CA ARG A 122 -3.47 -3.15 2.57
C ARG A 122 -3.50 -4.58 3.09
N MET A 123 -4.70 -5.11 3.26
CA MET A 123 -4.91 -6.49 3.68
C MET A 123 -5.13 -7.41 2.48
N TYR A 124 -4.40 -8.52 2.46
CA TYR A 124 -4.59 -9.62 1.52
C TYR A 124 -5.19 -10.79 2.25
N ILE A 125 -6.28 -11.33 1.71
CA ILE A 125 -7.00 -12.45 2.30
C ILE A 125 -6.95 -13.63 1.34
N HIS A 126 -6.65 -14.80 1.91
CA HIS A 126 -6.86 -16.06 1.26
C HIS A 126 -7.82 -16.93 2.02
N ARG A 127 -8.85 -17.37 1.30
CA ARG A 127 -9.86 -18.30 1.79
C ARG A 127 -9.70 -19.62 1.05
N THR A 128 -9.61 -20.71 1.79
CA THR A 128 -9.72 -22.06 1.23
C THR A 128 -11.18 -22.51 1.28
N PRO A 129 -11.60 -23.43 0.39
CA PRO A 129 -12.99 -23.92 0.39
C PRO A 129 -13.41 -24.59 1.71
N THR A 130 -12.47 -25.17 2.46
CA THR A 130 -12.73 -25.87 3.73
C THR A 130 -12.51 -24.98 4.95
N GLY A 131 -12.00 -23.76 4.78
CA GLY A 131 -11.55 -22.88 5.85
C GLY A 131 -10.20 -23.27 6.46
N ALA A 132 -9.79 -24.53 6.35
CA ALA A 132 -8.47 -24.99 6.76
C ALA A 132 -7.39 -24.37 5.85
N GLY A 133 -6.46 -23.62 6.42
CA GLY A 133 -5.43 -22.90 5.66
C GLY A 133 -5.85 -21.50 5.20
N ASN A 134 -6.94 -20.93 5.73
CA ASN A 134 -7.21 -19.50 5.61
C ASN A 134 -6.02 -18.69 6.13
N LYS A 135 -5.69 -17.59 5.44
CA LYS A 135 -4.61 -16.69 5.83
C LYS A 135 -5.01 -15.25 5.53
N ALA A 136 -4.58 -14.34 6.39
CA ALA A 136 -4.67 -12.91 6.15
C ALA A 136 -3.38 -12.24 6.61
N VAL A 137 -2.91 -11.29 5.81
CA VAL A 137 -1.76 -10.44 6.13
C VAL A 137 -2.09 -9.01 5.74
N THR A 138 -1.74 -8.07 6.60
CA THR A 138 -1.82 -6.63 6.30
C THR A 138 -0.42 -6.07 6.13
N TRP A 139 -0.23 -5.33 5.05
CA TRP A 139 0.97 -4.55 4.83
C TRP A 139 0.71 -3.09 5.18
N ALA A 140 1.60 -2.47 5.94
CA ALA A 140 1.62 -1.04 6.16
C ALA A 140 2.80 -0.40 5.42
N PHE A 141 2.53 0.71 4.75
CA PHE A 141 3.44 1.43 3.88
C PHE A 141 3.51 2.90 4.27
N GLY A 142 4.67 3.54 4.14
CA GLY A 142 4.87 4.93 4.51
C GLY A 142 6.34 5.36 4.62
N SER A 143 6.55 6.49 5.28
CA SER A 143 7.89 6.98 5.57
C SER A 143 8.59 6.08 6.59
N PRO A 144 9.93 5.92 6.54
CA PRO A 144 10.67 5.18 7.56
C PRO A 144 10.32 5.57 9.00
N ALA A 145 10.28 6.87 9.30
CA ALA A 145 10.01 7.35 10.65
C ALA A 145 8.58 7.06 11.11
N ASP A 146 7.59 7.23 10.22
CA ASP A 146 6.19 6.93 10.54
C ASP A 146 5.98 5.42 10.73
N LEU A 147 6.66 4.58 9.94
CA LEU A 147 6.61 3.13 10.07
C LEU A 147 7.28 2.65 11.36
N GLU A 148 8.39 3.26 11.78
CA GLU A 148 9.02 2.93 13.07
C GLU A 148 8.08 3.23 14.25
N GLU A 149 7.43 4.39 14.26
CA GLU A 149 6.44 4.76 15.28
C GLU A 149 5.22 3.82 15.23
N ALA A 150 4.67 3.57 14.04
CA ALA A 150 3.53 2.67 13.86
C ALA A 150 3.83 1.23 14.26
N ASN A 151 5.02 0.71 13.95
CA ASN A 151 5.41 -0.64 14.32
C ASN A 151 5.49 -0.81 15.84
N GLN A 152 6.00 0.20 16.56
CA GLN A 152 6.02 0.17 18.02
C GLN A 152 4.60 0.03 18.59
N LEU A 153 3.66 0.82 18.09
CA LEU A 153 2.26 0.80 18.53
C LEU A 153 1.55 -0.52 18.17
N LEU A 154 1.73 -0.99 16.93
CA LEU A 154 1.03 -2.17 16.41
C LEU A 154 1.56 -3.46 17.05
N SER A 155 2.87 -3.55 17.34
CA SER A 155 3.50 -4.73 17.93
C SER A 155 3.02 -5.04 19.36
N GLU A 156 2.35 -4.09 20.03
CA GLU A 156 1.73 -4.34 21.33
C GLU A 156 0.50 -5.25 21.24
N LYS A 157 -0.17 -5.30 20.07
CA LYS A 157 -1.43 -6.04 19.87
C LYS A 157 -1.36 -7.09 18.77
N PHE A 158 -0.50 -6.91 17.77
CA PHE A 158 -0.46 -7.74 16.57
C PHE A 158 0.90 -8.42 16.38
N ASP A 159 0.91 -9.53 15.61
CA ASP A 159 2.14 -10.16 15.13
C ASP A 159 2.73 -9.36 13.97
N THR A 160 3.70 -8.49 14.27
CA THR A 160 4.31 -7.58 13.30
C THR A 160 5.75 -7.96 12.97
N GLU A 161 6.09 -7.99 11.67
CA GLU A 161 7.46 -8.14 11.18
C GLU A 161 7.87 -6.89 10.36
N PRO A 162 8.88 -6.13 10.81
CA PRO A 162 9.34 -4.96 10.08
C PRO A 162 10.19 -5.35 8.87
N VAL A 163 9.89 -4.77 7.70
CA VAL A 163 10.72 -4.91 6.50
C VAL A 163 11.63 -3.70 6.36
N SER A 164 12.93 -3.93 6.37
CA SER A 164 13.95 -2.88 6.29
C SER A 164 14.76 -2.96 4.99
N ASP A 165 15.11 -1.80 4.45
CA ASP A 165 16.14 -1.66 3.43
C ASP A 165 17.33 -0.85 4.01
N PRO A 166 18.47 -0.69 3.30
CA PRO A 166 19.61 0.12 3.78
C PRO A 166 19.27 1.59 4.07
N ARG A 167 18.07 2.03 3.70
CA ARG A 167 17.55 3.39 3.72
C ARG A 167 16.48 3.56 4.82
N GLY A 168 16.25 2.53 5.65
CA GLY A 168 15.34 2.54 6.81
C GLY A 168 14.19 1.54 6.66
N MET A 169 13.22 1.58 7.58
CA MET A 169 12.02 0.77 7.45
C MET A 169 11.29 1.10 6.14
N ALA A 170 10.89 0.05 5.41
CA ALA A 170 10.23 0.13 4.11
C ALA A 170 8.75 -0.22 4.22
N ALA A 171 8.40 -1.22 5.01
CA ALA A 171 7.04 -1.65 5.27
C ALA A 171 6.94 -2.39 6.62
N ILE A 172 5.72 -2.68 7.05
CA ILE A 172 5.42 -3.59 8.16
C ILE A 172 4.53 -4.70 7.62
N GLU A 173 4.93 -5.95 7.82
CA GLU A 173 4.06 -7.11 7.64
C GLU A 173 3.31 -7.35 8.96
N ILE A 174 1.99 -7.48 8.92
CA ILE A 174 1.15 -7.79 10.07
C ILE A 174 0.41 -9.10 9.77
N ARG A 175 0.75 -10.15 10.51
CA ARG A 175 0.15 -11.48 10.36
C ARG A 175 -1.07 -11.60 11.25
N HIS A 176 -2.11 -12.25 10.73
CA HIS A 176 -3.40 -12.42 11.41
C HIS A 176 -3.68 -13.90 11.69
N PRO A 177 -2.99 -14.52 12.67
CA PRO A 177 -3.25 -15.91 13.07
C PRO A 177 -4.70 -16.11 13.57
N GLU A 178 -5.36 -15.06 14.05
CA GLU A 178 -6.75 -15.04 14.48
C GLU A 178 -7.70 -15.37 13.33
N PHE A 179 -7.41 -14.88 12.11
CA PHE A 179 -8.20 -15.21 10.94
C PHE A 179 -7.99 -16.67 10.53
N ALA A 180 -6.75 -17.18 10.58
CA ALA A 180 -6.45 -18.57 10.31
C ALA A 180 -7.11 -19.53 11.32
N ALA A 181 -7.24 -19.09 12.57
CA ALA A 181 -7.93 -19.82 13.64
C ALA A 181 -9.47 -19.69 13.58
N GLY A 182 -10.01 -18.81 12.72
CA GLY A 182 -11.44 -18.52 12.63
C GLY A 182 -11.99 -17.76 13.83
N THR A 183 -11.16 -17.03 14.57
CA THR A 183 -11.55 -16.27 15.76
C THR A 183 -11.82 -14.80 15.47
N ALA A 184 -11.35 -14.26 14.34
CA ALA A 184 -11.61 -12.90 13.89
C ALA A 184 -11.87 -12.85 12.39
N GLU A 185 -12.77 -11.96 11.94
CA GLU A 185 -12.97 -11.66 10.53
C GLU A 185 -12.08 -10.49 10.08
N PRO A 186 -11.69 -10.43 8.80
CA PRO A 186 -10.75 -9.43 8.28
C PRO A 186 -11.13 -7.97 8.57
N MET A 187 -12.41 -7.64 8.52
CA MET A 187 -12.88 -6.26 8.79
C MET A 187 -12.72 -5.86 10.25
N ILE A 188 -12.80 -6.80 11.19
CA ILE A 188 -12.55 -6.53 12.61
C ILE A 188 -11.07 -6.27 12.85
N LEU A 189 -10.21 -7.06 12.20
CA LEU A 189 -8.75 -6.88 12.26
C LEU A 189 -8.31 -5.54 11.68
N LEU A 190 -8.90 -5.12 10.54
CA LEU A 190 -8.64 -3.80 9.96
C LEU A 190 -9.13 -2.65 10.84
N ASP A 191 -10.32 -2.77 11.45
CA ASP A 191 -10.84 -1.76 12.37
C ASP A 191 -9.94 -1.63 13.61
N ASP A 192 -9.49 -2.76 14.16
CA ASP A 192 -8.56 -2.77 15.29
C ASP A 192 -7.22 -2.11 14.96
N ILE A 193 -6.66 -2.34 13.77
CA ILE A 193 -5.46 -1.64 13.29
C ILE A 193 -5.74 -0.14 13.20
N PHE A 194 -6.87 0.24 12.62
CA PHE A 194 -7.26 1.65 12.46
C PHE A 194 -7.43 2.35 13.81
N GLN A 195 -8.01 1.69 14.81
CA GLN A 195 -8.17 2.25 16.15
C GLN A 195 -6.80 2.52 16.81
N VAL A 196 -5.84 1.59 16.71
CA VAL A 196 -4.48 1.76 17.25
C VAL A 196 -3.78 2.94 16.58
N LEU A 197 -3.79 2.99 15.24
CA LEU A 197 -3.14 4.03 14.47
C LEU A 197 -3.82 5.41 14.65
N GLY A 198 -5.15 5.44 14.57
CA GLY A 198 -5.95 6.65 14.72
C GLY A 198 -5.82 7.28 16.11
N ALA A 199 -5.69 6.48 17.17
CA ALA A 199 -5.43 6.98 18.53
C ALA A 199 -4.09 7.73 18.65
N ALA A 200 -3.11 7.39 17.80
CA ALA A 200 -1.81 8.07 17.71
C ALA A 200 -1.78 9.20 16.65
N GLY A 201 -2.91 9.48 16.01
CA GLY A 201 -3.05 10.54 15.01
C GLY A 201 -2.49 10.17 13.63
N PHE A 202 -2.43 8.88 13.31
CA PHE A 202 -2.15 8.44 11.94
C PHE A 202 -3.39 8.55 11.06
N GLU A 203 -3.16 8.89 9.80
CA GLU A 203 -4.17 8.98 8.75
C GLU A 203 -3.72 8.18 7.52
N GLY A 204 -4.60 8.04 6.53
CA GLY A 204 -4.22 7.54 5.22
C GLY A 204 -5.24 6.60 4.59
N ILE A 205 -4.73 5.64 3.81
CA ILE A 205 -5.53 4.80 2.93
C ILE A 205 -5.61 3.39 3.51
N THR A 206 -6.80 2.81 3.52
CA THR A 206 -6.98 1.41 3.93
C THR A 206 -7.70 0.64 2.82
N MET A 207 -7.10 -0.47 2.42
CA MET A 207 -7.63 -1.34 1.38
C MET A 207 -7.67 -2.79 1.84
N CYS A 208 -8.64 -3.53 1.32
CA CYS A 208 -8.81 -4.95 1.59
C CYS A 208 -9.03 -5.68 0.27
N ASN A 209 -8.20 -6.67 -0.01
CA ASN A 209 -8.33 -7.57 -1.14
C ASN A 209 -8.86 -8.92 -0.65
N ASP A 210 -10.19 -9.05 -0.57
CA ASP A 210 -10.88 -10.33 -0.38
C ASP A 210 -11.41 -10.81 -1.74
N PRO A 211 -10.77 -11.80 -2.39
CA PRO A 211 -11.27 -12.36 -3.65
C PRO A 211 -12.64 -13.07 -3.49
N GLY A 212 -13.17 -13.15 -2.28
CA GLY A 212 -14.45 -13.78 -1.97
C GLY A 212 -14.30 -15.29 -1.79
N ASN A 213 -15.37 -15.93 -1.33
CA ASN A 213 -15.40 -17.38 -1.17
C ASN A 213 -15.41 -18.05 -2.57
N PRO A 214 -14.45 -18.96 -2.88
CA PRO A 214 -14.42 -19.69 -4.15
C PRO A 214 -15.72 -20.46 -4.45
N ARG A 215 -16.55 -20.73 -3.44
CA ARG A 215 -17.83 -21.44 -3.57
C ARG A 215 -18.98 -20.64 -4.20
N ALA A 216 -18.80 -19.36 -4.53
CA ALA A 216 -19.88 -18.53 -5.07
C ALA A 216 -20.10 -18.66 -6.60
N ARG A 217 -19.33 -19.49 -7.31
CA ARG A 217 -19.63 -19.84 -8.72
C ARG A 217 -20.36 -21.19 -8.75
N GLY A 218 -21.66 -21.13 -8.47
CA GLY A 218 -22.62 -22.18 -8.81
C GLY A 218 -23.08 -22.06 -10.25
#